data_AF-A0A7F8R3I9-F1
#
_entry.id   AF-A0A7F8R3I9-F1
#
_cell.length_a   1.000
_cell.length_b   1.000
_cell.length_c   1.000
_cell.angle_alpha   90.00
_cell.angle_beta   90.00
_cell.angle_gamma   90.00
#
_symmetry.space_group_name_H-M   'P 1'
#
loop_
_entity.id
_entity.type
_entity.pdbx_description
1 polymer ?
#
loop_
_entity_poly.entity_id
_entity_poly.type
_entity_poly.pdbx_seq_one_letter_code
_entity_poly.pdbx_strand_id
1 'polypeptide(L)'
;MVDLLAPMIIHSIMTQGARQKFSSLYISQFIIMYSLDGKKWQSYRGNSTGTLMVFFGNVDSSGIKHNIFNPPIIARYIRLHPTHYSIRSTLRMELMGCDLNSCSMPLGMENKAISDAQITASSYLNSMFATWSPSQARLHLQGRTNAWRPQANNPKEWLQVDFQKIMRVTGITTQGVKSLLTSMYVKEFLISSSQDGHDWTLFLHNGKVKVFQGNQDSFTPVVNSLDPPLLTRYLRIYPQSWARQIALRLEVLGCEAQQLS
;
A
#
# COMPACT_ATOMS: atom_id res chain seq x y z
N MET A 1 -14.60 -3.96 -16.12
CA MET A 1 -13.66 -5.10 -15.97
C MET A 1 -12.37 -4.53 -15.41
N VAL A 2 -11.74 -5.21 -14.46
CA VAL A 2 -10.43 -4.84 -13.91
C VAL A 2 -9.44 -5.96 -14.25
N ASP A 3 -8.27 -5.59 -14.76
CA ASP A 3 -7.10 -6.47 -14.88
C ASP A 3 -6.14 -6.13 -13.73
N LEU A 4 -5.90 -7.09 -12.84
CA LEU A 4 -4.98 -6.96 -11.70
C LEU A 4 -3.51 -7.12 -12.10
N LEU A 5 -3.23 -7.30 -13.39
CA LEU A 5 -1.91 -7.54 -14.01
C LEU A 5 -1.30 -8.91 -13.68
N ALA A 6 -1.60 -9.46 -12.51
CA ALA A 6 -1.23 -10.81 -12.08
C ALA A 6 -2.43 -11.53 -11.44
N PRO A 7 -2.41 -12.87 -11.35
CA PRO A 7 -3.38 -13.60 -10.53
C PRO A 7 -3.24 -13.20 -9.05
N MET A 8 -4.36 -12.80 -8.44
CA MET A 8 -4.43 -12.40 -7.03
C MET A 8 -5.58 -13.12 -6.34
N ILE A 9 -5.52 -13.17 -5.00
CA ILE A 9 -6.63 -13.59 -4.14
C ILE A 9 -7.42 -12.35 -3.77
N ILE A 10 -8.72 -12.33 -4.08
CA ILE A 10 -9.63 -11.22 -3.81
C ILE A 10 -10.56 -11.64 -2.67
N HIS A 11 -10.48 -10.94 -1.55
CA HIS A 11 -11.25 -11.24 -0.34
C HIS A 11 -12.56 -10.45 -0.25
N SER A 12 -12.59 -9.24 -0.78
CA SER A 12 -13.80 -8.41 -0.71
C SER A 12 -13.80 -7.28 -1.74
N ILE A 13 -14.96 -6.68 -1.91
CA ILE A 13 -15.17 -5.48 -2.70
C ILE A 13 -15.89 -4.43 -1.87
N MET A 14 -15.42 -3.20 -1.93
CA MET A 14 -16.13 -2.02 -1.42
C MET A 14 -16.77 -1.29 -2.59
N THR A 15 -18.05 -0.94 -2.48
CA THR A 15 -18.79 -0.21 -3.51
C THR A 15 -19.37 1.09 -2.95
N GLN A 16 -19.45 2.12 -3.79
CA GLN A 16 -20.00 3.43 -3.47
C GLN A 16 -20.70 4.04 -4.69
N GLY A 17 -21.75 4.81 -4.48
CA GLY A 17 -22.43 5.58 -5.53
C GLY A 17 -21.76 6.92 -5.82
N ALA A 18 -22.48 7.80 -6.52
CA ALA A 18 -22.14 9.20 -6.69
C ALA A 18 -23.40 10.06 -6.73
N ARG A 19 -23.24 11.37 -6.50
CA ARG A 19 -24.34 12.34 -6.55
C ARG A 19 -24.16 13.26 -7.75
N GLN A 20 -25.21 13.42 -8.55
CA GLN A 20 -25.26 14.42 -9.62
C GLN A 20 -26.43 15.36 -9.34
N LYS A 21 -26.13 16.63 -9.01
CA LYS A 21 -27.10 17.61 -8.52
C LYS A 21 -27.88 17.09 -7.30
N PHE A 22 -29.18 16.81 -7.47
CA PHE A 22 -30.07 16.28 -6.43
C PHE A 22 -30.31 14.78 -6.55
N SER A 23 -29.75 14.12 -7.57
CA SER A 23 -29.96 12.69 -7.84
C SER A 23 -28.83 11.84 -7.27
N SER A 24 -29.19 10.85 -6.47
CA SER A 24 -28.27 9.80 -6.00
C SER A 24 -28.24 8.66 -7.01
N LEU A 25 -27.06 8.40 -7.58
CA LEU A 25 -26.81 7.37 -8.59
C LEU A 25 -25.99 6.26 -7.95
N TYR A 26 -26.50 5.04 -7.96
CA TYR A 26 -25.85 3.90 -7.32
C TYR A 26 -26.36 2.57 -7.84
N ILE A 27 -25.60 1.51 -7.57
CA ILE A 27 -25.98 0.12 -7.84
C ILE A 27 -26.50 -0.50 -6.55
N SER A 28 -27.73 -1.03 -6.58
CA SER A 28 -28.36 -1.69 -5.42
C SER A 28 -28.15 -3.19 -5.39
N GLN A 29 -27.96 -3.83 -6.55
CA GLN A 29 -27.61 -5.25 -6.65
C GLN A 29 -26.65 -5.50 -7.82
N PHE A 30 -25.76 -6.46 -7.65
CA PHE A 30 -24.82 -6.87 -8.69
C PHE A 30 -24.38 -8.32 -8.54
N ILE A 31 -23.79 -8.87 -9.60
CA ILE A 31 -23.13 -10.17 -9.61
C ILE A 31 -21.66 -10.00 -10.01
N ILE A 32 -20.83 -10.96 -9.62
CA ILE A 32 -19.40 -10.97 -9.93
C ILE A 32 -19.10 -12.12 -10.90
N MET A 33 -18.32 -11.82 -11.94
CA MET A 33 -17.68 -12.81 -12.79
C MET A 33 -16.16 -12.62 -12.75
N TYR A 34 -15.41 -13.70 -12.86
CA TYR A 34 -13.96 -13.65 -12.78
C TYR A 34 -13.30 -14.63 -13.76
N SER A 35 -12.02 -14.38 -14.05
CA SER A 35 -11.23 -15.17 -15.00
C SER A 35 -9.74 -15.07 -14.70
N LEU A 36 -8.99 -16.12 -15.05
CA LEU A 36 -7.51 -16.12 -15.01
C LEU A 36 -6.90 -15.68 -16.36
N ASP A 37 -7.58 -15.95 -17.48
CA ASP A 37 -7.07 -15.75 -18.84
C ASP A 37 -7.81 -14.66 -19.63
N GLY A 38 -8.91 -14.12 -19.07
CA GLY A 38 -9.79 -13.14 -19.72
C GLY A 38 -10.72 -13.72 -20.79
N LYS A 39 -10.61 -15.02 -21.08
CA LYS A 39 -11.42 -15.74 -22.09
C LYS A 39 -12.48 -16.61 -21.44
N LYS A 40 -12.10 -17.41 -20.46
CA LYS A 40 -13.01 -18.30 -19.72
C LYS A 40 -13.52 -17.58 -18.48
N TRP A 41 -14.80 -17.26 -18.47
CA TRP A 41 -15.45 -16.53 -17.38
C TRP A 41 -16.27 -17.45 -16.50
N GLN A 42 -16.13 -17.27 -15.19
CA GLN A 42 -16.88 -18.01 -14.18
C GLN A 42 -17.72 -17.04 -13.37
N SER A 43 -18.98 -17.40 -13.10
CA SER A 43 -19.85 -16.66 -12.20
C SER A 43 -19.52 -17.02 -10.75
N TYR A 44 -19.42 -16.02 -9.87
CA TYR A 44 -19.20 -16.27 -8.46
C TYR A 44 -20.48 -16.81 -7.80
N ARG A 45 -20.39 -18.03 -7.24
CA ARG A 45 -21.49 -18.70 -6.54
C ARG A 45 -21.41 -18.55 -5.01
N GLY A 46 -20.21 -18.49 -4.46
CA GLY A 46 -20.01 -18.38 -3.02
C GLY A 46 -20.73 -19.49 -2.23
N ASN A 47 -21.31 -19.11 -1.09
CA ASN A 47 -22.16 -19.95 -0.26
C ASN A 47 -23.65 -19.94 -0.68
N SER A 48 -23.99 -19.34 -1.83
CA SER A 48 -25.38 -19.28 -2.30
C SER A 48 -25.89 -20.67 -2.68
N THR A 49 -27.12 -20.99 -2.29
CA THR A 49 -27.82 -22.20 -2.75
C THR A 49 -28.22 -22.12 -4.23
N GLY A 50 -28.29 -20.91 -4.79
CA GLY A 50 -28.60 -20.67 -6.20
C GLY A 50 -27.43 -20.96 -7.17
N THR A 51 -27.64 -20.62 -8.44
CA THR A 51 -26.63 -20.76 -9.52
C THR A 51 -25.52 -19.71 -9.43
N LEU A 52 -25.79 -18.57 -8.80
CA LEU A 52 -24.85 -17.48 -8.57
C LEU A 52 -25.17 -16.75 -7.26
N MET A 53 -24.20 -15.97 -6.77
CA MET A 53 -24.37 -15.08 -5.63
C MET A 53 -24.79 -13.69 -6.12
N VAL A 54 -25.91 -13.18 -5.61
CA VAL A 54 -26.30 -11.78 -5.79
C VAL A 54 -25.81 -10.98 -4.59
N PHE A 55 -25.03 -9.94 -4.86
CA PHE A 55 -24.55 -9.03 -3.84
C PHE A 55 -25.47 -7.82 -3.74
N PHE A 56 -25.73 -7.38 -2.51
CA PHE A 56 -26.41 -6.12 -2.25
C PHE A 56 -25.38 -5.00 -2.23
N GLY A 57 -25.61 -4.00 -3.06
CA GLY A 57 -24.80 -2.80 -3.19
C GLY A 57 -25.25 -1.68 -2.27
N ASN A 58 -25.23 -0.46 -2.79
CA ASN A 58 -25.49 0.77 -2.08
C ASN A 58 -26.98 1.14 -2.11
N VAL A 59 -27.38 2.01 -1.18
CA VAL A 59 -28.73 2.59 -1.11
C VAL A 59 -28.71 4.12 -1.28
N ASP A 60 -27.52 4.72 -1.37
CA ASP A 60 -27.29 6.15 -1.49
C ASP A 60 -26.03 6.44 -2.32
N SER A 61 -25.65 7.72 -2.39
CA SER A 61 -24.49 8.18 -3.15
C SER A 61 -23.16 8.14 -2.38
N SER A 62 -23.18 7.94 -1.07
CA SER A 62 -22.02 8.17 -0.19
C SER A 62 -21.69 7.01 0.75
N GLY A 63 -22.67 6.24 1.19
CA GLY A 63 -22.43 5.06 2.01
C GLY A 63 -21.54 4.08 1.27
N ILE A 64 -20.55 3.52 1.97
CA ILE A 64 -19.68 2.49 1.43
C ILE A 64 -20.28 1.14 1.83
N LYS A 65 -20.51 0.28 0.84
CA LYS A 65 -20.97 -1.08 1.07
C LYS A 65 -19.80 -2.04 0.92
N HIS A 66 -19.49 -2.77 1.99
CA HIS A 66 -18.46 -3.80 1.99
C HIS A 66 -19.11 -5.17 1.80
N ASN A 67 -18.66 -5.90 0.77
CA ASN A 67 -19.12 -7.25 0.46
C ASN A 67 -17.92 -8.20 0.49
N ILE A 68 -18.00 -9.23 1.33
CA ILE A 68 -16.94 -10.23 1.51
C ILE A 68 -17.20 -11.42 0.58
N PHE A 69 -16.14 -11.90 -0.06
CA PHE A 69 -16.14 -13.13 -0.83
C PHE A 69 -15.75 -14.29 0.09
N ASN A 70 -16.73 -15.11 0.44
CA ASN A 70 -16.51 -16.38 1.12
C ASN A 70 -17.16 -17.51 0.30
N PRO A 71 -16.36 -18.42 -0.29
CA PRO A 71 -14.88 -18.44 -0.35
C PRO A 71 -14.25 -17.27 -1.15
N PRO A 72 -12.97 -16.93 -0.93
CA PRO A 72 -12.28 -15.88 -1.68
C PRO A 72 -12.10 -16.23 -3.16
N ILE A 73 -11.95 -15.21 -4.02
CA ILE A 73 -11.83 -15.38 -5.47
C ILE A 73 -10.36 -15.38 -5.89
N ILE A 74 -9.94 -16.37 -6.67
CA ILE A 74 -8.61 -16.38 -7.30
C ILE A 74 -8.76 -15.99 -8.77
N ALA A 75 -8.27 -14.82 -9.15
CA ALA A 75 -8.43 -14.30 -10.51
C ALA A 75 -7.37 -13.25 -10.87
N ARG A 76 -7.15 -13.07 -12.17
CA ARG A 76 -6.45 -11.89 -12.71
C ARG A 76 -7.46 -10.84 -13.17
N TYR A 77 -8.57 -11.29 -13.73
CA TYR A 77 -9.62 -10.44 -14.26
C TYR A 77 -10.89 -10.58 -13.45
N ILE A 78 -11.51 -9.44 -13.11
CA ILE A 78 -12.79 -9.41 -12.40
C ILE A 78 -13.76 -8.44 -13.10
N ARG A 79 -15.02 -8.86 -13.16
CA ARG A 79 -16.15 -8.09 -13.71
C ARG A 79 -17.24 -7.99 -12.66
N LEU A 80 -17.72 -6.77 -12.47
CA LEU A 80 -18.96 -6.50 -11.77
C LEU A 80 -20.04 -6.23 -12.80
N HIS A 81 -21.14 -6.96 -12.70
CA HIS A 81 -22.32 -6.77 -13.54
C HIS A 81 -23.47 -6.24 -12.67
N PRO A 82 -23.85 -4.95 -12.82
CA PRO A 82 -24.99 -4.39 -12.12
C PRO A 82 -26.27 -5.10 -12.57
N THR A 83 -27.10 -5.54 -11.63
CA THR A 83 -28.42 -6.13 -11.93
C THR A 83 -29.54 -5.16 -11.61
N HIS A 84 -29.41 -4.37 -10.54
CA HIS A 84 -30.35 -3.32 -10.16
C HIS A 84 -29.61 -2.04 -9.78
N TYR A 85 -30.18 -0.89 -10.14
CA TYR A 85 -29.58 0.42 -9.93
C TYR A 85 -30.64 1.50 -9.71
N SER A 86 -30.24 2.60 -9.06
CA SER A 86 -31.06 3.80 -8.91
C SER A 86 -30.73 4.79 -10.02
N ILE A 87 -31.72 5.06 -10.89
CA ILE A 87 -31.68 6.00 -12.04
C ILE A 87 -30.66 5.58 -13.11
N ARG A 88 -29.36 5.48 -12.79
CA ARG A 88 -28.28 5.00 -13.67
C ARG A 88 -27.31 4.12 -12.89
N SER A 89 -26.76 3.11 -13.56
CA SER A 89 -25.64 2.34 -13.02
C SER A 89 -24.42 3.25 -12.83
N THR A 90 -24.05 3.51 -11.59
CA THR A 90 -22.90 4.35 -11.22
C THR A 90 -22.18 3.71 -10.04
N LEU A 91 -20.86 3.64 -10.12
CA LEU A 91 -20.03 2.90 -9.18
C LEU A 91 -18.67 3.58 -9.01
N ARG A 92 -18.26 3.71 -7.77
CA ARG A 92 -16.86 3.78 -7.33
C ARG A 92 -16.59 2.52 -6.54
N MET A 93 -15.48 1.85 -6.80
CA MET A 93 -15.18 0.59 -6.12
C MET A 93 -13.70 0.47 -5.80
N GLU A 94 -13.42 -0.30 -4.75
CA GLU A 94 -12.09 -0.72 -4.33
C GLU A 94 -12.12 -2.23 -4.10
N LEU A 95 -11.12 -2.95 -4.61
CA LEU A 95 -11.00 -4.40 -4.45
C LEU A 95 -9.92 -4.68 -3.40
N MET A 96 -10.27 -5.47 -2.40
CA MET A 96 -9.34 -5.84 -1.33
C MET A 96 -8.92 -7.29 -1.51
N GLY A 97 -7.62 -7.51 -1.56
CA GLY A 97 -7.03 -8.82 -1.81
C GLY A 97 -5.57 -8.90 -1.41
N CYS A 98 -4.96 -10.06 -1.61
CA CYS A 98 -3.54 -10.31 -1.46
C CYS A 98 -2.99 -11.04 -2.68
N ASP A 99 -1.67 -11.08 -2.81
CA ASP A 99 -0.99 -11.94 -3.77
C ASP A 99 -1.21 -13.43 -3.42
N LEU A 100 -0.95 -14.33 -4.38
CA LEU A 100 -1.12 -15.78 -4.18
C LEU A 100 -0.33 -16.34 -2.99
N ASN A 101 0.80 -15.72 -2.63
CA ASN A 101 1.62 -16.14 -1.49
C ASN A 101 1.26 -15.41 -0.19
N SER A 102 0.27 -14.49 -0.22
CA SER A 102 -0.14 -13.66 0.90
C SER A 102 1.02 -12.90 1.56
N CYS A 103 1.95 -12.40 0.74
CA CYS A 103 3.19 -11.77 1.18
C CYS A 103 3.25 -10.25 0.91
N SER A 104 2.10 -9.60 0.73
CA SER A 104 2.01 -8.15 0.49
C SER A 104 1.37 -7.41 1.68
N MET A 105 1.52 -7.93 2.89
CA MET A 105 0.91 -7.38 4.11
C MET A 105 1.81 -6.34 4.77
N PRO A 106 1.25 -5.32 5.45
CA PRO A 106 2.05 -4.36 6.22
C PRO A 106 2.80 -5.07 7.34
N LEU A 107 4.11 -4.82 7.45
CA LEU A 107 4.99 -5.46 8.44
C LEU A 107 4.94 -4.79 9.81
N GLY A 108 4.37 -3.58 9.90
CA GLY A 108 3.95 -3.01 11.17
C GLY A 108 4.56 -1.66 11.51
N MET A 109 4.89 -0.85 10.50
CA MET A 109 5.26 0.54 10.73
C MET A 109 4.04 1.35 11.20
N GLU A 110 2.91 1.29 10.49
CA GLU A 110 1.71 2.08 10.79
C GLU A 110 1.05 1.67 12.11
N ASN A 111 0.86 0.36 12.30
CA ASN A 111 0.19 -0.20 13.48
C ASN A 111 1.09 -0.28 14.74
N LYS A 112 2.34 0.18 14.65
CA LYS A 112 3.34 0.17 15.72
C LYS A 112 3.78 -1.22 16.22
N ALA A 113 3.57 -2.29 15.44
CA ALA A 113 4.12 -3.60 15.77
C ALA A 113 5.66 -3.63 15.66
N ILE A 114 6.24 -2.87 14.71
CA ILE A 114 7.66 -2.53 14.73
C ILE A 114 7.87 -1.44 15.79
N SER A 115 8.69 -1.69 16.81
CA SER A 115 8.93 -0.75 17.91
C SER A 115 9.76 0.45 17.47
N ASP A 116 9.71 1.55 18.23
CA ASP A 116 10.46 2.77 17.93
C ASP A 116 11.98 2.54 17.93
N ALA A 117 12.48 1.64 18.78
CA ALA A 117 13.90 1.30 18.86
C ALA A 117 14.43 0.57 17.62
N GLN A 118 13.54 -0.05 16.84
CA GLN A 118 13.87 -0.72 15.59
C GLN A 118 14.03 0.25 14.41
N ILE A 119 13.68 1.52 14.60
CA ILE A 119 13.70 2.53 13.54
C ILE A 119 14.80 3.54 13.87
N THR A 120 15.85 3.56 13.05
CA THR A 120 17.01 4.45 13.21
C THR A 120 17.28 5.21 11.91
N ALA A 121 18.12 6.23 11.93
CA ALA A 121 18.47 7.00 10.75
C ALA A 121 19.90 7.54 10.85
N SER A 122 20.41 8.05 9.74
CA SER A 122 21.67 8.80 9.68
C SER A 122 21.70 10.01 10.61
N SER A 123 20.60 10.75 10.64
CA SER A 123 20.41 11.94 11.45
C SER A 123 18.93 12.22 11.66
N TYR A 124 18.60 13.14 12.55
CA TYR A 124 17.24 13.65 12.65
C TYR A 124 17.23 15.12 13.09
N LEU A 125 16.25 15.87 12.60
CA LEU A 125 16.06 17.26 12.98
C LEU A 125 15.50 17.33 14.40
N ASN A 126 16.32 17.81 15.33
CA ASN A 126 15.92 18.09 16.70
C ASN A 126 16.07 19.59 16.99
N SER A 127 14.96 20.25 17.32
CA SER A 127 14.90 21.67 17.68
C SER A 127 13.99 21.85 18.89
N MET A 128 14.15 22.96 19.61
CA MET A 128 13.37 23.31 20.80
C MET A 128 11.85 23.17 20.62
N PHE A 129 11.34 23.42 19.40
CA PHE A 129 9.91 23.39 19.10
C PHE A 129 9.43 22.13 18.35
N ALA A 130 10.36 21.29 17.86
CA ALA A 130 10.02 20.15 17.02
C ALA A 130 11.15 19.12 16.96
N THR A 131 10.83 17.86 17.28
CA THR A 131 11.70 16.70 17.08
C THR A 131 11.08 15.80 16.01
N TRP A 132 11.82 15.56 14.93
CA TRP A 132 11.40 14.75 13.77
C TRP A 132 12.15 13.41 13.76
N SER A 133 11.96 12.63 14.83
CA SER A 133 12.73 11.40 15.06
C SER A 133 12.44 10.31 14.03
N PRO A 134 13.36 9.35 13.83
CA PRO A 134 13.15 8.22 12.92
C PRO A 134 11.89 7.41 13.26
N SER A 135 11.58 7.26 14.55
CA SER A 135 10.38 6.57 15.04
C SER A 135 9.05 7.16 14.58
N GLN A 136 9.04 8.42 14.10
CA GLN A 136 7.87 9.08 13.55
C GLN A 136 7.66 8.82 12.05
N ALA A 137 8.53 8.06 11.40
CA ALA A 137 8.45 7.73 9.97
C ALA A 137 7.35 6.70 9.62
N ARG A 138 6.23 6.69 10.34
CA ARG A 138 5.16 5.69 10.19
C ARG A 138 4.09 6.22 9.25
N LEU A 139 3.64 5.38 8.32
CA LEU A 139 2.55 5.73 7.40
C LEU A 139 1.32 6.22 8.16
N HIS A 140 0.64 7.23 7.61
CA HIS A 140 -0.56 7.86 8.19
C HIS A 140 -0.42 8.43 9.61
N LEU A 141 0.79 8.47 10.19
CA LEU A 141 0.98 9.06 11.51
C LEU A 141 0.53 10.51 11.52
N GLN A 142 -0.27 10.85 12.55
CA GLN A 142 -0.79 12.19 12.80
C GLN A 142 -0.09 12.82 14.00
N GLY A 143 -0.07 14.15 14.05
CA GLY A 143 0.54 14.90 15.15
C GLY A 143 1.28 16.14 14.64
N ARG A 144 1.84 16.92 15.58
CA ARG A 144 2.61 18.14 15.27
C ARG A 144 3.92 17.82 14.56
N THR A 145 4.63 16.80 15.05
CA THR A 145 5.74 16.15 14.35
C THR A 145 5.36 14.70 14.13
N ASN A 146 5.30 14.31 12.87
CA ASN A 146 4.66 13.06 12.44
C ASN A 146 5.34 12.46 11.21
N ALA A 147 6.63 12.74 11.03
CA ALA A 147 7.46 12.16 9.98
C ALA A 147 8.90 12.13 10.47
N TRP A 148 9.77 11.38 9.79
CA TRP A 148 11.20 11.56 9.95
C TRP A 148 11.70 12.69 9.04
N ARG A 149 12.63 13.49 9.56
CA ARG A 149 13.40 14.46 8.78
C ARG A 149 14.86 14.39 9.21
N PRO A 150 15.82 14.31 8.27
CA PRO A 150 17.24 14.41 8.62
C PRO A 150 17.59 15.82 9.08
N GLN A 151 18.73 15.96 9.76
CA GLN A 151 19.23 17.25 10.23
C GLN A 151 19.62 18.16 9.06
N ALA A 152 20.16 17.59 7.98
CA ALA A 152 20.48 18.28 6.74
C ALA A 152 19.85 17.56 5.54
N ASN A 153 19.47 18.31 4.50
CA ASN A 153 18.96 17.70 3.26
C ASN A 153 20.12 17.38 2.34
N ASN A 154 20.52 16.11 2.26
CA ASN A 154 21.53 15.65 1.33
C ASN A 154 21.20 14.23 0.84
N PRO A 155 21.73 13.81 -0.33
CA PRO A 155 21.39 12.52 -0.94
C PRO A 155 22.07 11.30 -0.26
N LYS A 156 22.83 11.51 0.81
CA LYS A 156 23.50 10.46 1.59
C LYS A 156 22.74 10.09 2.88
N GLU A 157 21.70 10.84 3.23
CA GLU A 157 20.85 10.52 4.39
C GLU A 157 20.14 9.19 4.19
N TRP A 158 19.90 8.49 5.28
CA TRP A 158 19.20 7.21 5.26
C TRP A 158 18.27 7.04 6.46
N LEU A 159 17.18 6.33 6.24
CA LEU A 159 16.28 5.82 7.29
C LEU A 159 16.35 4.30 7.27
N GLN A 160 16.49 3.68 8.43
CA GLN A 160 16.70 2.25 8.63
C GLN A 160 15.58 1.64 9.47
N VAL A 161 15.18 0.43 9.08
CA VAL A 161 14.28 -0.42 9.85
C VAL A 161 14.98 -1.76 10.12
N ASP A 162 15.06 -2.16 11.39
CA ASP A 162 15.48 -3.50 11.83
C ASP A 162 14.24 -4.36 12.11
N PHE A 163 14.01 -5.39 11.30
CA PHE A 163 12.89 -6.30 11.49
C PHE A 163 13.12 -7.31 12.62
N GLN A 164 14.32 -7.35 13.23
CA GLN A 164 14.79 -8.32 14.24
C GLN A 164 14.88 -9.77 13.77
N LYS A 165 14.20 -10.12 12.68
CA LYS A 165 14.21 -11.42 12.01
C LYS A 165 14.28 -11.22 10.50
N ILE A 166 14.60 -12.29 9.77
CA ILE A 166 14.66 -12.25 8.30
C ILE A 166 13.23 -12.18 7.76
N MET A 167 12.94 -11.13 7.01
CA MET A 167 11.64 -10.90 6.38
C MET A 167 11.77 -10.96 4.87
N ARG A 168 10.70 -11.40 4.21
CA ARG A 168 10.52 -11.25 2.77
C ARG A 168 9.79 -9.95 2.49
N VAL A 169 10.52 -8.95 2.02
CA VAL A 169 10.00 -7.63 1.67
C VAL A 169 9.61 -7.61 0.20
N THR A 170 8.34 -7.34 -0.08
CA THR A 170 7.74 -7.35 -1.43
C THR A 170 7.40 -5.95 -1.92
N GLY A 171 7.37 -4.95 -1.04
CA GLY A 171 7.05 -3.59 -1.41
C GLY A 171 7.34 -2.59 -0.31
N ILE A 172 7.29 -1.32 -0.69
CA ILE A 172 7.36 -0.19 0.23
C ILE A 172 6.31 0.84 -0.13
N THR A 173 5.63 1.37 0.87
CA THR A 173 4.71 2.50 0.73
C THR A 173 5.38 3.73 1.31
N THR A 174 5.49 4.81 0.53
CA THR A 174 6.07 6.08 0.99
C THR A 174 5.02 7.18 1.01
N GLN A 175 5.16 8.13 1.94
CA GLN A 175 4.28 9.28 2.09
C GLN A 175 5.08 10.49 2.59
N GLY A 176 4.81 11.67 2.04
CA GLY A 176 5.40 12.93 2.52
C GLY A 176 4.73 13.45 3.79
N VAL A 177 4.87 14.74 4.09
CA VAL A 177 4.17 15.42 5.18
C VAL A 177 3.92 16.89 4.85
N LYS A 178 2.80 17.44 5.31
CA LYS A 178 2.55 18.88 5.29
C LYS A 178 2.64 19.41 6.72
N SER A 179 3.61 20.27 6.97
CA SER A 179 3.76 20.96 8.26
C SER A 179 3.47 22.44 8.06
N LEU A 180 2.48 22.96 8.79
CA LEU A 180 1.93 24.31 8.59
C LEU A 180 1.49 24.49 7.13
N LEU A 181 2.15 25.40 6.39
CA LEU A 181 1.89 25.69 4.98
C LEU A 181 2.88 25.01 4.03
N THR A 182 3.83 24.24 4.54
CA THR A 182 4.92 23.65 3.75
C THR A 182 4.68 22.17 3.50
N SER A 183 4.47 21.82 2.23
CA SER A 183 4.43 20.44 1.74
C SER A 183 5.86 19.94 1.49
N MET A 184 6.23 18.82 2.12
CA MET A 184 7.57 18.22 2.03
C MET A 184 7.42 16.74 1.69
N TYR A 185 8.17 16.24 0.72
CA TYR A 185 8.08 14.85 0.29
C TYR A 185 9.30 14.43 -0.53
N VAL A 186 9.58 13.13 -0.53
CA VAL A 186 10.65 12.52 -1.33
C VAL A 186 10.08 12.10 -2.69
N LYS A 187 10.72 12.57 -3.76
CA LYS A 187 10.35 12.28 -5.16
C LYS A 187 11.04 11.04 -5.69
N GLU A 188 12.31 10.84 -5.32
CA GLU A 188 13.10 9.69 -5.77
C GLU A 188 13.94 9.16 -4.62
N PHE A 189 14.09 7.84 -4.54
CA PHE A 189 14.87 7.20 -3.50
C PHE A 189 15.50 5.89 -3.98
N LEU A 190 16.53 5.44 -3.25
CA LEU A 190 17.14 4.13 -3.39
C LEU A 190 16.81 3.27 -2.17
N ILE A 191 16.92 1.96 -2.34
CA ILE A 191 16.77 0.98 -1.26
C ILE A 191 18.06 0.19 -1.15
N SER A 192 18.51 -0.10 0.07
CA SER A 192 19.50 -1.14 0.34
C SER A 192 19.02 -2.11 1.41
N SER A 193 19.53 -3.33 1.36
CA SER A 193 19.28 -4.38 2.34
C SER A 193 20.57 -4.85 2.99
N SER A 194 20.47 -5.37 4.21
CA SER A 194 21.58 -5.95 4.96
C SER A 194 21.08 -7.06 5.89
N GLN A 195 21.90 -8.09 6.13
CA GLN A 195 21.59 -9.15 7.10
C GLN A 195 22.16 -8.86 8.49
N ASP A 196 23.24 -8.08 8.57
CA ASP A 196 24.03 -7.84 9.78
C ASP A 196 24.00 -6.38 10.26
N GLY A 197 23.49 -5.45 9.44
CA GLY A 197 23.46 -4.03 9.71
C GLY A 197 24.75 -3.28 9.35
N HIS A 198 25.78 -3.98 8.88
CA HIS A 198 27.10 -3.44 8.55
C HIS A 198 27.36 -3.44 7.05
N ASP A 199 27.11 -4.56 6.38
CA ASP A 199 27.30 -4.71 4.94
C ASP A 199 25.99 -4.49 4.20
N TRP A 200 25.98 -3.49 3.32
CA TRP A 200 24.77 -3.02 2.64
C TRP A 200 24.86 -3.25 1.14
N THR A 201 23.83 -3.87 0.58
CA THR A 201 23.69 -4.09 -0.87
C THR A 201 22.54 -3.26 -1.41
N LEU A 202 22.81 -2.44 -2.43
CA LEU A 202 21.78 -1.66 -3.13
C LEU A 202 20.85 -2.57 -3.93
N PHE A 203 19.57 -2.19 -4.00
CA PHE A 203 18.60 -2.88 -4.84
C PHE A 203 18.92 -2.70 -6.32
N LEU A 204 19.08 -3.81 -7.02
CA LEU A 204 19.36 -3.85 -8.45
C LEU A 204 18.14 -4.32 -9.23
N HIS A 205 17.87 -3.70 -10.37
CA HIS A 205 16.89 -4.15 -11.35
C HIS A 205 17.54 -4.14 -12.72
N ASN A 206 17.54 -5.28 -13.42
CA ASN A 206 18.23 -5.48 -14.70
C ASN A 206 19.73 -5.09 -14.64
N GLY A 207 20.41 -5.47 -13.55
CA GLY A 207 21.85 -5.23 -13.36
C GLY A 207 22.26 -3.79 -13.04
N LYS A 208 21.30 -2.87 -12.86
CA LYS A 208 21.56 -1.48 -12.48
C LYS A 208 20.85 -1.12 -11.19
N VAL A 209 21.41 -0.17 -10.44
CA VAL A 209 20.77 0.36 -9.23
C VAL A 209 19.41 0.95 -9.61
N LYS A 210 18.35 0.48 -8.97
CA LYS A 210 16.99 0.94 -9.23
C LYS A 210 16.73 2.26 -8.49
N VAL A 211 16.38 3.29 -9.25
CA VAL A 211 15.78 4.51 -8.70
C VAL A 211 14.27 4.31 -8.61
N PHE A 212 13.73 4.41 -7.39
CA PHE A 212 12.30 4.32 -7.15
C PHE A 212 11.66 5.70 -7.28
N GLN A 213 10.52 5.75 -7.95
CA GLN A 213 9.71 6.96 -8.08
C GLN A 213 8.74 7.00 -6.91
N GLY A 214 8.88 8.03 -6.08
CA GLY A 214 8.14 8.23 -4.84
C GLY A 214 6.94 9.15 -5.03
N ASN A 215 6.83 10.13 -4.13
CA ASN A 215 5.63 10.93 -3.99
C ASN A 215 5.63 12.16 -4.90
N GLN A 216 4.43 12.56 -5.34
CA GLN A 216 4.20 13.82 -6.06
C GLN A 216 3.55 14.89 -5.18
N ASP A 217 3.07 14.50 -3.99
CA ASP A 217 2.48 15.36 -2.98
C ASP A 217 2.79 14.84 -1.56
N SER A 218 2.32 15.52 -0.51
CA SER A 218 2.59 15.16 0.89
C SER A 218 1.54 14.26 1.57
N PHE A 219 0.42 13.98 0.90
CA PHE A 219 -0.74 13.29 1.47
C PHE A 219 -0.92 11.89 0.91
N THR A 220 -0.79 11.71 -0.39
CA THR A 220 -1.10 10.46 -1.08
C THR A 220 0.03 9.45 -0.86
N PRO A 221 -0.24 8.29 -0.22
CA PRO A 221 0.72 7.19 -0.17
C PRO A 221 1.01 6.66 -1.57
N VAL A 222 2.27 6.32 -1.84
CA VAL A 222 2.70 5.70 -3.10
C VAL A 222 3.35 4.36 -2.78
N VAL A 223 2.83 3.29 -3.38
CA VAL A 223 3.35 1.93 -3.22
C VAL A 223 4.32 1.62 -4.37
N ASN A 224 5.50 1.11 -4.02
CA ASN A 224 6.48 0.58 -4.96
C ASN A 224 6.70 -0.91 -4.67
N SER A 225 6.30 -1.76 -5.60
CA SER A 225 6.59 -3.20 -5.54
C SER A 225 8.07 -3.47 -5.82
N LEU A 226 8.65 -4.42 -5.09
CA LEU A 226 10.01 -4.90 -5.28
C LEU A 226 9.99 -6.18 -6.10
N ASP A 227 10.48 -6.09 -7.33
CA ASP A 227 10.68 -7.24 -8.22
C ASP A 227 12.15 -7.28 -8.68
N PRO A 228 12.95 -8.23 -8.17
CA PRO A 228 12.57 -9.33 -7.27
C PRO A 228 12.31 -8.90 -5.81
N PRO A 229 11.55 -9.67 -5.00
CA PRO A 229 11.43 -9.44 -3.56
C PRO A 229 12.77 -9.56 -2.82
N LEU A 230 12.94 -8.81 -1.74
CA LEU A 230 14.14 -8.85 -0.90
C LEU A 230 13.95 -9.79 0.29
N LEU A 231 14.95 -10.63 0.59
CA LEU A 231 15.05 -11.37 1.85
C LEU A 231 16.07 -10.66 2.73
N THR A 232 15.63 -10.01 3.81
CA THR A 232 16.51 -9.16 4.62
C THR A 232 16.03 -9.00 6.05
N ARG A 233 16.95 -8.77 6.98
CA ARG A 233 16.63 -8.31 8.35
C ARG A 233 16.62 -6.79 8.46
N TYR A 234 17.54 -6.12 7.76
CA TYR A 234 17.65 -4.67 7.79
C TYR A 234 17.29 -4.07 6.43
N LEU A 235 16.56 -2.96 6.45
CA LEU A 235 16.20 -2.20 5.26
C LEU A 235 16.60 -0.74 5.44
N ARG A 236 17.23 -0.14 4.43
CA ARG A 236 17.54 1.29 4.37
C ARG A 236 16.94 1.95 3.15
N ILE A 237 16.51 3.18 3.33
CA ILE A 237 15.95 4.04 2.27
C ILE A 237 16.81 5.29 2.19
N TYR A 238 17.25 5.64 0.97
CA TYR A 238 18.11 6.81 0.70
C TYR A 238 17.38 7.79 -0.21
N PRO A 239 16.87 8.92 0.31
CA PRO A 239 16.29 9.97 -0.51
C PRO A 239 17.33 10.53 -1.51
N GLN A 240 16.97 10.60 -2.79
CA GLN A 240 17.83 11.15 -3.85
C GLN A 240 17.34 12.51 -4.36
N SER A 241 16.02 12.65 -4.48
CA SER A 241 15.37 13.89 -4.92
C SER A 241 14.14 14.15 -4.06
N TRP A 242 13.89 15.40 -3.71
CA TRP A 242 12.81 15.79 -2.80
C TRP A 242 12.22 17.15 -3.19
N ALA A 243 11.02 17.42 -2.69
CA ALA A 243 10.35 18.71 -2.81
C ALA A 243 10.48 19.48 -1.50
N ARG A 244 11.08 20.68 -1.57
CA ARG A 244 11.40 21.58 -0.45
C ARG A 244 12.38 21.00 0.58
N GLN A 245 12.02 19.93 1.28
CA GLN A 245 12.81 19.29 2.32
C GLN A 245 12.57 17.78 2.29
N ILE A 246 13.54 17.01 2.77
CA ILE A 246 13.37 15.58 3.02
C ILE A 246 12.42 15.42 4.22
N ALA A 247 11.31 14.74 3.98
CA ALA A 247 10.40 14.28 5.01
C ALA A 247 9.75 12.98 4.54
N LEU A 248 9.73 11.98 5.41
CA LEU A 248 9.27 10.64 5.04
C LEU A 248 8.43 10.01 6.15
N ARG A 249 7.31 9.44 5.73
CA ARG A 249 6.54 8.41 6.41
C ARG A 249 6.52 7.18 5.51
N LEU A 250 6.55 5.98 6.07
CA LEU A 250 6.53 4.76 5.29
C LEU A 250 5.83 3.59 5.99
N GLU A 251 5.47 2.61 5.18
CA GLU A 251 5.12 1.24 5.59
C GLU A 251 5.89 0.26 4.71
N VAL A 252 6.32 -0.86 5.29
CA VAL A 252 7.00 -1.93 4.57
C VAL A 252 6.00 -3.05 4.33
N LEU A 253 5.93 -3.55 3.11
CA LEU A 253 5.06 -4.67 2.73
C LEU A 253 5.88 -5.95 2.61
N GLY A 254 5.35 -7.05 3.13
CA GLY A 254 6.06 -8.33 3.10
C GLY A 254 5.35 -9.44 3.87
N CYS A 255 6.14 -10.45 4.20
CA CYS A 255 5.78 -11.52 5.11
C CYS A 255 7.03 -12.07 5.81
N GLU A 256 6.82 -12.89 6.84
CA GLU A 256 7.91 -13.64 7.48
C GLU A 256 8.46 -14.67 6.50
N ALA A 257 9.79 -14.68 6.32
CA ALA A 257 10.43 -15.69 5.51
C ALA A 257 10.42 -17.02 6.28
N GLN A 258 9.90 -18.09 5.67
CA GLN A 258 10.03 -19.43 6.24
C GLN A 258 11.53 -19.74 6.37
N GLN A 259 12.00 -19.96 7.60
CA GLN A 259 13.34 -20.49 7.81
C GLN A 259 13.38 -21.87 7.16
N LEU A 260 14.26 -22.03 6.17
CA LEU A 260 14.69 -23.37 5.76
C LEU A 260 15.32 -24.00 7.01
N SER A 261 14.61 -24.95 7.60
CA SER A 261 15.12 -25.83 8.66
C SER A 261 15.90 -26.98 8.03
#